data_AF-A0A976MAM1-F1
#
_entry.id   AF-A0A976MAM1-F1
#
_cell.length_a   1.000
_cell.length_b   1.000
_cell.length_c   1.000
_cell.angle_alpha   90.00
_cell.angle_beta   90.00
_cell.angle_gamma   90.00
#
_symmetry.space_group_name_H-M   'P 1'
#
loop_
_entity.id
_entity.type
_entity.pdbx_description
1 polymer ?
#
loop_
_entity_poly.entity_id
_entity_poly.type
_entity_poly.pdbx_seq_one_letter_code
_entity_poly.pdbx_strand_id
1 'polypeptide(L)'
;MSDDLAESTVVVILDQKDEEVVGFDFVSLPEANKVSGIWNLEPGAHFMYIKTKEEEERRLGEFIYLKKGEIRVYRRSEANEGPLFKQVEEYSNQTYKESIIMGHLKNKMSKIPQNLSQLWSNITDCINSELIVKLRPINKVIKSQTVGQQIFEQCGSEMDKRNKKDIRNATIRVELSDTEDDESKTLEEYKQIANNLRGFRKTIDFEELKEKQESVSPKRNFQMDESVEEDYNPICYSDIPARDSRINRFKEITPEMLTSMHMDTSYVLESVSENYEANRDGYKAQEFKNKYMYVLGELQYSFILFLLCFNFESLEHYKKLLRAFCNAESTIIKNQELVLRFLNTLKYHVEIWDEEHDVYQKDDFLTHSLGSLREIIVDNEKDLEYCRNEYKQLDNSFKLKFGISLDDLDAINNNYVQ
;
A
#
# COMPACT_ATOMS: atom_id res chain seq x y z
N MET A 1 23.77 -20.36 16.59
CA MET A 1 22.56 -19.52 16.61
C MET A 1 22.73 -18.56 17.75
N SER A 2 22.98 -17.30 17.40
CA SER A 2 23.66 -16.28 18.19
C SER A 2 22.70 -15.45 19.05
N ASP A 3 23.28 -14.67 19.95
CA ASP A 3 22.62 -13.61 20.73
C ASP A 3 21.72 -12.69 19.86
N ASP A 4 22.01 -12.56 18.57
CA ASP A 4 21.23 -11.79 17.59
C ASP A 4 19.77 -12.21 17.50
N LEU A 5 19.47 -13.52 17.58
CA LEU A 5 18.10 -14.02 17.50
C LEU A 5 17.31 -13.77 18.79
N ALA A 6 18.01 -13.63 19.93
CA ALA A 6 17.39 -13.39 21.22
C ALA A 6 16.88 -11.95 21.38
N GLU A 7 17.50 -10.99 20.68
CA GLU A 7 17.10 -9.57 20.64
C GLU A 7 16.29 -9.20 19.39
N SER A 8 16.21 -10.10 18.41
CA SER A 8 15.43 -9.90 17.18
C SER A 8 13.93 -9.90 17.44
N THR A 9 13.19 -9.12 16.65
CA THR A 9 11.74 -9.28 16.51
C THR A 9 11.46 -10.52 15.65
N VAL A 10 10.55 -11.38 16.13
CA VAL A 10 10.28 -12.70 15.52
C VAL A 10 8.78 -12.95 15.42
N VAL A 11 8.36 -13.52 14.29
CA VAL A 11 7.03 -14.09 14.12
C VAL A 11 7.13 -15.59 13.88
N VAL A 12 6.32 -16.38 14.58
CA VAL A 12 6.16 -17.81 14.34
C VAL A 12 4.73 -18.07 13.87
N ILE A 13 4.60 -18.78 12.77
CA ILE A 13 3.33 -19.19 12.17
C ILE A 13 3.20 -20.71 12.32
N LEU A 14 2.09 -21.15 12.87
CA LEU A 14 1.78 -22.55 13.13
C LEU A 14 0.67 -23.05 12.20
N ASP A 15 0.77 -24.33 11.87
CA ASP A 15 -0.29 -25.12 11.24
C ASP A 15 -0.74 -24.55 9.88
N GLN A 16 0.22 -24.15 9.02
CA GLN A 16 -0.08 -23.75 7.64
C GLN A 16 -0.76 -24.90 6.89
N LYS A 17 -1.78 -24.59 6.10
CA LYS A 17 -2.54 -25.57 5.31
C LYS A 17 -1.83 -25.88 3.99
N ASP A 18 -1.95 -27.11 3.51
CA ASP A 18 -1.23 -27.62 2.34
C ASP A 18 -1.66 -26.94 1.03
N GLU A 19 -2.92 -26.52 0.94
CA GLU A 19 -3.53 -25.84 -0.20
C GLU A 19 -3.25 -24.32 -0.23
N GLU A 20 -2.63 -23.78 0.81
CA GLU A 20 -2.37 -22.34 0.97
C GLU A 20 -0.87 -22.03 0.92
N VAL A 21 -0.54 -20.86 0.36
CA VAL A 21 0.76 -20.22 0.53
C VAL A 21 0.58 -19.03 1.46
N VAL A 22 1.24 -19.09 2.61
CA VAL A 22 1.34 -17.97 3.54
C VAL A 22 2.42 -17.02 3.05
N GLY A 23 2.11 -15.74 3.01
CA GLY A 23 3.11 -14.71 2.86
C GLY A 23 3.08 -13.69 3.97
N PHE A 24 4.19 -12.98 4.03
CA PHE A 24 4.52 -12.04 5.07
C PHE A 24 5.24 -10.89 4.37
N ASP A 25 4.68 -9.69 4.41
CA ASP A 25 5.22 -8.52 3.72
C ASP A 25 5.49 -8.82 2.22
N PHE A 26 6.73 -8.65 1.75
CA PHE A 26 7.13 -8.94 0.37
C PHE A 26 7.47 -10.40 0.08
N VAL A 27 7.43 -11.26 1.09
CA VAL A 27 7.90 -12.65 0.96
C VAL A 27 6.79 -13.66 1.09
N SER A 28 7.00 -14.85 0.53
CA SER A 28 6.15 -16.02 0.73
C SER A 28 6.95 -17.15 1.34
N LEU A 29 6.30 -17.92 2.21
CA LEU A 29 6.88 -19.13 2.77
C LEU A 29 6.82 -20.25 1.72
N PRO A 30 7.90 -21.04 1.57
CA PRO A 30 8.10 -21.94 0.43
C PRO A 30 7.16 -23.14 0.47
N GLU A 31 6.89 -23.68 1.66
CA GLU A 31 6.10 -24.90 1.84
C GLU A 31 5.15 -24.79 3.03
N ALA A 32 4.08 -25.59 2.98
CA ALA A 32 3.17 -25.73 4.10
C ALA A 32 3.87 -26.48 5.24
N ASN A 33 4.05 -25.77 6.34
CA ASN A 33 4.83 -26.23 7.47
C ASN A 33 3.99 -26.18 8.75
N LYS A 34 4.18 -27.19 9.61
CA LYS A 34 3.56 -27.19 10.95
C LYS A 34 4.05 -26.00 11.80
N VAL A 35 5.29 -25.59 11.59
CA VAL A 35 5.92 -24.45 12.29
C VAL A 35 6.86 -23.76 11.32
N SER A 36 6.66 -22.46 11.09
CA SER A 36 7.52 -21.59 10.30
C SER A 36 7.82 -20.33 11.10
N GLY A 37 9.10 -20.02 11.29
CA GLY A 37 9.55 -18.80 11.95
C GLY A 37 10.15 -17.82 10.96
N ILE A 38 9.92 -16.53 11.21
CA ILE A 38 10.41 -15.41 10.42
C ILE A 38 11.09 -14.45 11.39
N TRP A 39 12.33 -14.05 11.13
CA TRP A 39 13.10 -13.17 12.01
C TRP A 39 13.89 -12.12 11.23
N ASN A 40 14.56 -11.22 11.97
CA ASN A 40 15.19 -10.00 11.46
C ASN A 40 14.14 -8.97 10.97
N LEU A 41 13.04 -8.85 11.71
CA LEU A 41 11.96 -7.91 11.44
C LEU A 41 12.20 -6.57 12.14
N GLU A 42 12.04 -5.47 11.42
CA GLU A 42 11.97 -4.15 12.03
C GLU A 42 10.69 -4.01 12.88
N PRO A 43 10.68 -3.20 13.95
CA PRO A 43 9.45 -2.88 14.67
C PRO A 43 8.49 -2.07 13.79
N GLY A 44 7.19 -2.32 13.91
CA GLY A 44 6.16 -1.58 13.17
C GLY A 44 5.05 -2.46 12.62
N ALA A 45 4.35 -1.96 11.61
CA ALA A 45 3.31 -2.70 10.90
C ALA A 45 3.93 -3.79 10.02
N HIS A 46 3.29 -4.96 9.99
CA HIS A 46 3.57 -6.04 9.05
C HIS A 46 2.27 -6.59 8.49
N PHE A 47 2.33 -7.15 7.29
CA PHE A 47 1.16 -7.66 6.60
C PHE A 47 1.27 -9.18 6.38
N MET A 48 0.40 -9.93 7.06
CA MET A 48 0.28 -11.37 6.89
C MET A 48 -0.84 -11.68 5.92
N TYR A 49 -0.62 -12.59 4.99
CA TYR A 49 -1.65 -12.97 4.04
C TYR A 49 -1.54 -14.43 3.61
N ILE A 50 -2.62 -14.94 3.04
CA ILE A 50 -2.71 -16.25 2.41
C ILE A 50 -3.17 -16.08 0.97
N LYS A 51 -2.66 -16.96 0.10
CA LYS A 51 -3.22 -17.22 -1.23
C LYS A 51 -3.49 -18.72 -1.36
N THR A 52 -4.55 -19.10 -2.02
CA THR A 52 -4.78 -20.50 -2.41
C THR A 52 -3.88 -20.84 -3.59
N LYS A 53 -3.34 -22.07 -3.61
CA LYS A 53 -2.49 -22.55 -4.72
C LYS A 53 -3.27 -22.67 -6.03
N GLU A 54 -4.57 -22.92 -5.95
CA GLU A 54 -5.46 -23.05 -7.11
C GLU A 54 -5.95 -21.69 -7.64
N GLU A 55 -6.13 -20.70 -6.76
CA GLU A 55 -6.57 -19.34 -7.12
C GLU A 55 -5.48 -18.34 -6.74
N GLU A 56 -4.44 -18.22 -7.57
CA GLU A 56 -3.32 -17.28 -7.32
C GLU A 56 -3.78 -15.82 -7.12
N GLU A 57 -4.96 -15.50 -7.65
CA GLU A 57 -5.56 -14.17 -7.66
C GLU A 57 -6.22 -13.79 -6.34
N ARG A 58 -6.71 -14.76 -5.57
CA ARG A 58 -7.46 -14.49 -4.34
C ARG A 58 -6.52 -14.44 -3.16
N ARG A 59 -6.40 -13.25 -2.56
CA ARG A 59 -5.57 -13.01 -1.39
C ARG A 59 -6.42 -12.57 -0.23
N LEU A 60 -6.17 -13.16 0.92
CA LEU A 60 -6.76 -12.74 2.18
C LEU A 60 -5.63 -12.31 3.09
N GLY A 61 -5.72 -11.15 3.74
CA GLY A 61 -4.66 -10.70 4.63
C GLY A 61 -5.15 -9.89 5.82
N GLU A 62 -4.24 -9.71 6.78
CA GLU A 62 -4.44 -8.89 7.95
C GLU A 62 -3.13 -8.21 8.36
N PHE A 63 -3.24 -6.97 8.86
CA PHE A 63 -2.11 -6.25 9.44
C PHE A 63 -1.91 -6.66 10.90
N ILE A 64 -0.64 -6.77 11.28
CA ILE A 64 -0.19 -6.90 12.66
C ILE A 64 0.79 -5.76 12.98
N TYR A 65 1.00 -5.49 14.28
CA TYR A 65 1.96 -4.48 14.72
C TYR A 65 2.95 -5.06 15.72
N LEU A 66 4.24 -5.12 15.39
CA LEU A 66 5.28 -5.73 16.21
C LEU A 66 6.10 -4.69 16.97
N LYS A 67 6.35 -4.93 18.25
CA LYS A 67 7.28 -4.14 19.06
C LYS A 67 8.70 -4.67 18.92
N LYS A 68 9.68 -3.83 19.22
CA LYS A 68 11.10 -4.19 19.17
C LYS A 68 11.40 -5.38 20.10
N GLY A 69 12.02 -6.42 19.54
CA GLY A 69 12.40 -7.64 20.28
C GLY A 69 11.20 -8.50 20.70
N GLU A 70 10.01 -8.22 20.15
CA GLU A 70 8.81 -8.99 20.43
C GLU A 70 8.83 -10.31 19.67
N ILE A 71 8.40 -11.38 20.33
CA ILE A 71 8.14 -12.68 19.70
C ILE A 71 6.64 -12.90 19.71
N ARG A 72 6.04 -13.01 18.53
CA ARG A 72 4.63 -13.35 18.39
C ARG A 72 4.44 -14.68 17.70
N VAL A 73 3.53 -15.47 18.25
CA VAL A 73 3.15 -16.76 17.70
C VAL A 73 1.70 -16.69 17.24
N TYR A 74 1.49 -17.06 15.99
CA TYR A 74 0.20 -17.07 15.32
C TYR A 74 -0.09 -18.49 14.84
N ARG A 75 -1.32 -18.96 15.06
CA ARG A 75 -1.80 -20.23 14.49
C ARG A 75 -2.78 -19.95 13.37
N ARG A 76 -2.64 -20.62 12.24
CA ARG A 76 -3.62 -20.54 11.14
C ARG A 76 -4.99 -21.00 11.63
N SER A 77 -6.02 -20.18 11.42
CA SER A 77 -7.38 -20.48 11.84
C SER A 77 -7.99 -21.62 11.02
N GLU A 78 -8.59 -22.60 11.71
CA GLU A 78 -9.42 -23.64 11.10
C GLU A 78 -10.81 -23.14 10.70
N ALA A 79 -11.26 -22.03 11.30
CA ALA A 79 -12.60 -21.48 11.02
C ALA A 79 -12.61 -20.76 9.67
N ASN A 80 -13.70 -20.95 8.91
CA ASN A 80 -13.96 -20.24 7.67
C ASN A 80 -14.31 -18.75 7.90
N GLU A 81 -14.73 -18.41 9.13
CA GLU A 81 -15.08 -17.06 9.54
C GLU A 81 -14.15 -16.53 10.65
N GLY A 82 -13.94 -15.21 10.65
CA GLY A 82 -13.08 -14.50 11.61
C GLY A 82 -11.64 -14.31 11.12
N PRO A 83 -10.68 -14.07 12.03
CA PRO A 83 -9.30 -13.77 11.64
C PRO A 83 -8.62 -14.97 10.97
N LEU A 84 -7.73 -14.68 10.03
CA LEU A 84 -6.94 -15.70 9.32
C LEU A 84 -5.97 -16.40 10.28
N PHE A 85 -5.40 -15.62 11.20
CA PHE A 85 -4.42 -16.07 12.17
C PHE A 85 -4.91 -15.75 13.58
N LYS A 86 -4.89 -16.76 14.45
CA LYS A 86 -5.19 -16.61 15.87
C LYS A 86 -3.88 -16.43 16.62
N GLN A 87 -3.72 -15.31 17.31
CA GLN A 87 -2.58 -15.12 18.20
C GLN A 87 -2.64 -16.15 19.33
N VAL A 88 -1.52 -16.84 19.57
CA VAL A 88 -1.38 -17.80 20.65
C VAL A 88 -1.12 -17.05 21.96
N GLU A 89 -1.59 -17.62 23.08
CA GLU A 89 -1.44 -17.02 24.41
C GLU A 89 0.02 -16.75 24.79
N GLU A 90 0.24 -15.67 25.54
CA GLU A 90 1.57 -15.14 25.87
C GLU A 90 2.47 -16.12 26.63
N TYR A 91 1.90 -16.98 27.48
CA TYR A 91 2.66 -18.04 28.16
C TYR A 91 3.31 -19.03 27.17
N SER A 92 2.62 -19.33 26.07
CA SER A 92 3.18 -20.18 25.01
C SER A 92 4.32 -19.46 24.28
N ASN A 93 4.24 -18.13 24.10
CA ASN A 93 5.30 -17.35 23.44
C ASN A 93 6.63 -17.47 24.19
N GLN A 94 6.62 -17.55 25.52
CA GLN A 94 7.83 -17.79 26.31
C GLN A 94 8.44 -19.17 26.04
N THR A 95 7.59 -20.20 25.88
CA THR A 95 8.05 -21.55 25.52
C THR A 95 8.65 -21.58 24.11
N TYR A 96 8.05 -20.86 23.16
CA TYR A 96 8.61 -20.71 21.81
C TYR A 96 9.91 -19.91 21.82
N LYS A 97 10.00 -18.86 22.63
CA LYS A 97 11.24 -18.09 22.84
C LYS A 97 12.37 -18.99 23.32
N GLU A 98 12.11 -19.81 24.34
CA GLU A 98 13.09 -20.79 24.84
C GLU A 98 13.45 -21.81 23.75
N SER A 99 12.46 -22.32 23.00
CA SER A 99 12.70 -23.26 21.91
C SER A 99 13.56 -22.68 20.78
N ILE A 100 13.40 -21.40 20.47
CA ILE A 100 14.20 -20.66 19.49
C ILE A 100 15.63 -20.51 20.01
N ILE A 101 15.80 -20.03 21.24
CA ILE A 101 17.12 -19.83 21.87
C ILE A 101 17.89 -21.15 21.98
N MET A 102 17.21 -22.24 22.34
CA MET A 102 17.78 -23.58 22.44
C MET A 102 18.04 -24.22 21.06
N GLY A 103 17.69 -23.56 19.96
CA GLY A 103 17.95 -24.02 18.60
C GLY A 103 17.03 -25.15 18.12
N HIS A 104 15.93 -25.44 18.83
CA HIS A 104 14.99 -26.51 18.45
C HIS A 104 14.22 -26.19 17.15
N LEU A 105 14.11 -24.91 16.79
CA LEU A 105 13.49 -24.47 15.55
C LEU A 105 14.50 -24.13 14.45
N LYS A 106 15.79 -24.47 14.60
CA LYS A 106 16.86 -24.00 13.71
C LYS A 106 16.55 -24.09 12.20
N ASN A 107 16.07 -25.25 11.73
CA ASN A 107 15.77 -25.49 10.31
C ASN A 107 14.33 -25.08 9.91
N LYS A 108 13.70 -24.23 10.71
CA LYS A 108 12.33 -23.74 10.52
C LYS A 108 12.28 -22.21 10.64
N MET A 109 13.44 -21.55 10.73
CA MET A 109 13.56 -20.10 10.90
C MET A 109 14.12 -19.50 9.62
N SER A 110 13.28 -18.78 8.89
CA SER A 110 13.67 -17.98 7.73
C SER A 110 14.11 -16.57 8.17
N LYS A 111 15.30 -16.15 7.76
CA LYS A 111 15.82 -14.80 8.02
C LYS A 111 15.35 -13.84 6.92
N ILE A 112 14.68 -12.76 7.28
CA ILE A 112 14.43 -11.65 6.34
C ILE A 112 15.75 -10.91 6.13
N PRO A 113 16.18 -10.65 4.89
CA PRO A 113 17.35 -9.81 4.65
C PRO A 113 17.16 -8.39 5.18
N GLN A 114 18.24 -7.81 5.72
CA GLN A 114 18.18 -6.49 6.37
C GLN A 114 17.66 -5.38 5.44
N ASN A 115 18.07 -5.37 4.17
CA ASN A 115 17.60 -4.40 3.18
C ASN A 115 16.08 -4.50 2.93
N LEU A 116 15.52 -5.71 2.93
CA LEU A 116 14.09 -5.91 2.74
C LEU A 116 13.29 -5.49 3.98
N SER A 117 13.80 -5.85 5.17
CA SER A 117 13.22 -5.45 6.45
C SER A 117 13.17 -3.93 6.58
N GLN A 118 14.27 -3.25 6.22
CA GLN A 118 14.34 -1.79 6.22
C GLN A 118 13.44 -1.16 5.14
N LEU A 119 13.37 -1.73 3.95
CA LEU A 119 12.46 -1.26 2.90
C LEU A 119 11.02 -1.32 3.38
N TRP A 120 10.60 -2.46 3.94
CA TRP A 120 9.26 -2.61 4.50
C TRP A 120 8.98 -1.59 5.60
N SER A 121 9.90 -1.45 6.57
CA SER A 121 9.78 -0.45 7.63
C SER A 121 9.61 0.97 7.07
N ASN A 122 10.33 1.32 6.01
CA ASN A 122 10.29 2.65 5.41
C ASN A 122 8.98 2.96 4.67
N ILE A 123 8.29 1.96 4.11
CA ILE A 123 7.03 2.18 3.37
C ILE A 123 5.80 2.08 4.26
N THR A 124 5.96 1.56 5.48
CA THR A 124 4.90 1.44 6.48
C THR A 124 5.18 2.28 7.73
N ASP A 125 6.09 3.25 7.67
CA ASP A 125 6.57 4.00 8.85
C ASP A 125 5.48 4.83 9.55
N CYS A 126 4.40 5.16 8.84
CA CYS A 126 3.25 5.89 9.37
C CYS A 126 2.04 4.97 9.69
N ILE A 127 2.13 3.67 9.42
CA ILE A 127 1.08 2.70 9.77
C ILE A 127 1.32 2.22 11.21
N ASN A 128 0.65 2.85 12.18
CA ASN A 128 0.77 2.47 13.58
C ASN A 128 -0.33 1.50 14.05
N SER A 129 -0.18 1.01 15.29
CA SER A 129 -1.13 0.06 15.89
C SER A 129 -2.55 0.62 16.01
N GLU A 130 -2.66 1.92 16.31
CA GLU A 130 -3.91 2.65 16.35
C GLU A 130 -4.58 2.57 14.97
N LEU A 131 -3.90 3.03 13.92
CA LEU A 131 -4.43 3.06 12.56
C LEU A 131 -4.87 1.68 12.06
N ILE A 132 -4.10 0.62 12.34
CA ILE A 132 -4.47 -0.76 11.99
C ILE A 132 -5.82 -1.15 12.62
N VAL A 133 -6.02 -0.83 13.90
CA VAL A 133 -7.27 -1.14 14.60
C VAL A 133 -8.44 -0.33 14.04
N LYS A 134 -8.18 0.91 13.60
CA LYS A 134 -9.18 1.81 13.04
C LYS A 134 -9.65 1.39 11.65
N LEU A 135 -8.71 1.10 10.75
CA LEU A 135 -8.99 0.86 9.33
C LEU A 135 -9.42 -0.58 9.04
N ARG A 136 -9.02 -1.55 9.87
CA ARG A 136 -9.31 -2.96 9.58
C ARG A 136 -10.83 -3.23 9.49
N PRO A 137 -11.26 -4.16 8.61
CA PRO A 137 -12.62 -4.67 8.61
C PRO A 137 -13.03 -5.30 9.95
N ILE A 138 -14.34 -5.39 10.20
CA ILE A 138 -14.90 -5.99 11.43
C ILE A 138 -14.45 -7.45 11.62
N ASN A 139 -14.46 -8.23 10.53
CA ASN A 139 -13.98 -9.62 10.54
C ASN A 139 -12.45 -9.73 10.58
N LYS A 140 -11.72 -8.61 10.54
CA LYS A 140 -10.25 -8.46 10.50
C LYS A 140 -9.58 -8.94 9.22
N VAL A 141 -10.34 -9.45 8.26
CA VAL A 141 -9.80 -10.04 7.03
C VAL A 141 -10.04 -9.09 5.86
N ILE A 142 -8.93 -8.63 5.29
CA ILE A 142 -8.94 -7.88 4.04
C ILE A 142 -8.96 -8.88 2.89
N LYS A 143 -9.96 -8.78 2.02
CA LYS A 143 -10.09 -9.60 0.83
C LYS A 143 -9.55 -8.85 -0.39
N SER A 144 -8.88 -9.57 -1.29
CA SER A 144 -8.67 -9.12 -2.65
C SER A 144 -10.03 -8.91 -3.32
N GLN A 145 -10.24 -7.76 -3.93
CA GLN A 145 -11.43 -7.51 -4.71
C GLN A 145 -11.05 -7.63 -6.18
N THR A 146 -11.28 -8.76 -6.83
CA THR A 146 -11.22 -8.77 -8.30
C THR A 146 -12.46 -8.06 -8.82
N VAL A 147 -12.28 -7.01 -9.63
CA VAL A 147 -13.41 -6.25 -10.17
C VAL A 147 -14.42 -7.20 -10.83
N GLY A 148 -15.60 -7.33 -10.21
CA GLY A 148 -16.79 -7.80 -10.90
C GLY A 148 -17.18 -6.72 -11.91
N GLN A 149 -17.48 -7.12 -13.14
CA GLN A 149 -17.81 -6.23 -14.26
C GLN A 149 -18.89 -5.17 -13.95
N GLN A 150 -19.62 -5.29 -12.84
CA GLN A 150 -20.75 -4.44 -12.48
C GLN A 150 -20.39 -3.13 -11.74
N ILE A 151 -19.20 -2.98 -11.15
CA ILE A 151 -18.82 -1.73 -10.45
C ILE A 151 -18.27 -0.65 -11.41
N PHE A 152 -17.88 -1.05 -12.63
CA PHE A 152 -17.32 -0.16 -13.66
C PHE A 152 -18.28 0.96 -14.12
N GLU A 153 -19.59 0.85 -13.89
CA GLU A 153 -20.56 1.81 -14.45
C GLU A 153 -20.97 2.95 -13.50
N GLN A 154 -20.58 2.92 -12.21
CA GLN A 154 -21.07 3.92 -11.23
C GLN A 154 -20.09 5.04 -10.89
N CYS A 155 -18.78 4.88 -11.12
CA CYS A 155 -17.80 5.94 -10.89
C CYS A 155 -17.54 6.71 -12.19
N GLY A 156 -18.33 7.76 -12.41
CA GLY A 156 -18.11 8.73 -13.48
C GLY A 156 -16.84 9.55 -13.25
N SER A 157 -15.69 9.00 -13.62
CA SER A 157 -14.47 9.72 -13.98
C SER A 157 -13.55 8.74 -14.72
N GLU A 158 -12.98 9.20 -15.83
CA GLU A 158 -12.23 8.46 -16.85
C GLU A 158 -11.30 7.37 -16.26
N MET A 159 -11.61 6.13 -16.62
CA MET A 159 -11.07 4.95 -15.94
C MET A 159 -9.79 4.41 -16.57
N ASP A 160 -8.88 4.05 -15.66
CA ASP A 160 -7.70 3.21 -15.81
C ASP A 160 -7.97 1.98 -16.70
N LYS A 161 -7.38 1.96 -17.91
CA LYS A 161 -7.64 0.96 -18.97
C LYS A 161 -6.80 -0.31 -18.87
N ARG A 162 -6.10 -0.53 -17.75
CA ARG A 162 -5.16 -1.65 -17.60
C ARG A 162 -5.89 -3.00 -17.59
N ASN A 163 -5.32 -3.99 -18.26
CA ASN A 163 -5.85 -5.35 -18.21
C ASN A 163 -5.58 -5.95 -16.82
N LYS A 164 -6.46 -6.83 -16.35
CA LYS A 164 -6.33 -7.51 -15.05
C LYS A 164 -4.97 -8.20 -14.89
N LYS A 165 -4.36 -8.67 -15.98
CA LYS A 165 -3.08 -9.38 -16.00
C LYS A 165 -1.87 -8.47 -15.73
N ASP A 166 -1.90 -7.24 -16.21
CA ASP A 166 -0.79 -6.28 -16.11
C ASP A 166 -0.68 -5.77 -14.67
N ILE A 167 -1.82 -5.48 -14.03
CA ILE A 167 -1.91 -5.13 -12.60
C ILE A 167 -1.32 -6.24 -11.70
N ARG A 168 -1.36 -7.51 -12.14
CA ARG A 168 -0.97 -8.69 -11.33
C ARG A 168 0.52 -8.99 -11.34
N ASN A 169 1.25 -8.59 -12.39
CA ASN A 169 2.68 -8.86 -12.52
C ASN A 169 3.53 -7.96 -11.60
N ALA A 170 2.97 -6.84 -11.13
CA ALA A 170 3.58 -5.89 -10.20
C ALA A 170 4.08 -6.48 -8.87
N THR A 171 3.52 -7.61 -8.42
CA THR A 171 3.75 -8.13 -7.06
C THR A 171 4.69 -9.34 -7.02
N ILE A 172 5.83 -9.29 -7.73
CA ILE A 172 6.85 -10.34 -7.67
C ILE A 172 7.24 -10.56 -6.19
N ARG A 173 7.22 -11.81 -5.74
CA ARG A 173 7.53 -12.20 -4.36
C ARG A 173 8.83 -13.00 -4.31
N VAL A 174 9.58 -12.86 -3.22
CA VAL A 174 10.68 -13.80 -2.93
C VAL A 174 10.14 -14.94 -2.09
N GLU A 175 10.41 -16.16 -2.54
CA GLU A 175 10.22 -17.35 -1.71
C GLU A 175 11.38 -17.42 -0.70
N LEU A 176 11.05 -17.47 0.58
CA LEU A 176 12.06 -17.69 1.61
C LEU A 176 12.53 -19.13 1.58
N SER A 177 13.80 -19.39 1.91
CA SER A 177 14.30 -20.75 2.11
C SER A 177 14.49 -21.06 3.59
N ASP A 178 14.15 -22.28 4.01
CA ASP A 178 14.37 -22.77 5.37
C ASP A 178 15.85 -23.10 5.69
N THR A 179 16.74 -23.03 4.69
CA THR A 179 18.18 -23.27 4.84
C THR A 179 18.95 -21.98 5.10
N GLU A 180 19.86 -21.99 6.08
CA GLU A 180 20.73 -20.85 6.47
C GLU A 180 21.68 -20.35 5.36
N ASP A 181 21.72 -20.98 4.19
CA ASP A 181 22.79 -20.80 3.21
C ASP A 181 22.30 -20.25 1.86
N ASP A 182 22.49 -18.94 1.70
CA ASP A 182 23.27 -18.27 0.65
C ASP A 182 22.71 -16.84 0.47
N GLU A 183 23.15 -15.91 1.34
CA GLU A 183 22.76 -14.50 1.28
C GLU A 183 22.95 -13.90 -0.13
N SER A 184 23.82 -14.48 -0.97
CA SER A 184 24.04 -14.04 -2.35
C SER A 184 22.89 -14.42 -3.30
N LYS A 185 22.22 -15.56 -3.13
CA LYS A 185 21.09 -15.98 -3.98
C LYS A 185 19.85 -15.17 -3.68
N THR A 186 19.50 -15.04 -2.41
CA THR A 186 18.37 -14.23 -1.99
C THR A 186 18.63 -12.78 -2.39
N LEU A 187 19.83 -12.22 -2.17
CA LEU A 187 20.19 -10.87 -2.61
C LEU A 187 20.13 -10.68 -4.14
N GLU A 188 20.47 -11.68 -4.95
CA GLU A 188 20.33 -11.60 -6.42
C GLU A 188 18.86 -11.73 -6.87
N GLU A 189 18.04 -12.52 -6.17
CA GLU A 189 16.58 -12.57 -6.34
C GLU A 189 15.92 -11.26 -5.88
N TYR A 190 16.42 -10.61 -4.82
CA TYR A 190 15.98 -9.26 -4.39
C TYR A 190 16.45 -8.16 -5.31
N LYS A 191 17.68 -8.24 -5.82
CA LYS A 191 18.13 -7.39 -6.92
C LYS A 191 17.29 -7.65 -8.15
N GLN A 192 16.85 -8.88 -8.41
CA GLN A 192 15.89 -9.19 -9.46
C GLN A 192 14.49 -8.67 -9.14
N ILE A 193 14.00 -8.61 -7.90
CA ILE A 193 12.76 -7.88 -7.60
C ILE A 193 12.95 -6.39 -7.87
N ALA A 194 14.04 -5.80 -7.40
CA ALA A 194 14.39 -4.40 -7.65
C ALA A 194 14.72 -4.10 -9.13
N ASN A 195 15.19 -5.10 -9.90
CA ASN A 195 15.52 -5.00 -11.33
C ASN A 195 14.41 -5.50 -12.26
N ASN A 196 13.45 -6.31 -11.80
CA ASN A 196 12.24 -6.69 -12.52
C ASN A 196 11.21 -5.56 -12.40
N LEU A 197 11.24 -4.83 -11.28
CA LEU A 197 10.82 -3.44 -11.18
C LEU A 197 11.65 -2.48 -12.07
N ARG A 198 12.57 -2.98 -12.91
CA ARG A 198 13.39 -2.26 -13.91
C ARG A 198 13.48 -2.95 -15.29
N GLY A 199 12.77 -4.05 -15.53
CA GLY A 199 13.30 -5.16 -16.33
C GLY A 199 12.42 -5.76 -17.43
N PHE A 200 11.21 -5.26 -17.68
CA PHE A 200 10.27 -5.91 -18.60
C PHE A 200 10.23 -5.28 -20.01
N ARG A 201 11.41 -5.06 -20.61
CA ARG A 201 11.51 -4.37 -21.93
C ARG A 201 11.65 -5.28 -23.15
N LYS A 202 11.61 -6.61 -23.03
CA LYS A 202 12.08 -7.49 -24.12
C LYS A 202 11.13 -8.53 -24.70
N THR A 203 9.83 -8.49 -24.40
CA THR A 203 8.94 -9.51 -24.98
C THR A 203 7.54 -9.03 -25.37
N ILE A 204 7.40 -7.83 -25.95
CA ILE A 204 6.16 -7.46 -26.65
C ILE A 204 6.51 -6.69 -27.93
N ASP A 205 6.10 -7.26 -29.06
CA ASP A 205 6.18 -6.68 -30.40
C ASP A 205 4.99 -5.73 -30.61
N PHE A 206 5.26 -4.45 -30.88
CA PHE A 206 4.27 -3.37 -30.91
C PHE A 206 3.44 -3.29 -32.20
N GLU A 207 3.60 -4.25 -33.12
CA GLU A 207 2.90 -4.25 -34.41
C GLU A 207 1.51 -4.92 -34.40
N GLU A 208 1.14 -5.71 -33.38
CA GLU A 208 -0.08 -6.53 -33.44
C GLU A 208 -1.37 -5.90 -32.85
N LEU A 209 -1.33 -4.65 -32.35
CA LEU A 209 -2.50 -3.97 -31.76
C LEU A 209 -3.20 -2.96 -32.68
N LYS A 210 -2.85 -2.91 -33.96
CA LYS A 210 -3.63 -2.18 -34.97
C LYS A 210 -4.43 -3.16 -35.82
N GLU A 211 -5.66 -3.41 -35.38
CA GLU A 211 -6.88 -3.47 -36.22
C GLU A 211 -7.96 -4.33 -35.57
N LYS A 212 -9.02 -3.68 -35.08
CA LYS A 212 -10.44 -3.91 -35.47
C LYS A 212 -11.36 -3.19 -34.50
N GLN A 213 -11.80 -2.00 -34.91
CA GLN A 213 -13.04 -1.43 -34.39
C GLN A 213 -14.20 -2.10 -35.13
N GLU A 214 -14.97 -2.93 -34.43
CA GLU A 214 -16.33 -3.27 -34.86
C GLU A 214 -17.32 -2.77 -33.83
N SER A 215 -18.27 -1.97 -34.33
CA SER A 215 -19.37 -1.36 -33.60
C SER A 215 -20.39 -2.42 -33.18
N VAL A 216 -20.70 -2.52 -31.89
CA VAL A 216 -21.86 -3.27 -31.40
C VAL A 216 -22.69 -2.40 -30.45
N SER A 217 -23.93 -2.13 -30.86
CA SER A 217 -24.97 -1.42 -30.10
C SER A 217 -25.49 -2.26 -28.91
N PRO A 218 -25.85 -1.66 -27.76
CA PRO A 218 -26.25 -2.42 -26.58
C PRO A 218 -27.73 -2.82 -26.67
N LYS A 219 -28.01 -4.13 -26.57
CA LYS A 219 -29.34 -4.65 -26.20
C LYS A 219 -29.29 -5.13 -24.76
N ARG A 220 -30.06 -4.46 -23.89
CA ARG A 220 -30.28 -4.81 -22.49
C ARG A 220 -31.11 -6.09 -22.39
N ASN A 221 -30.63 -7.05 -21.63
CA ASN A 221 -31.47 -8.03 -20.92
C ASN A 221 -30.84 -8.25 -19.55
N PHE A 222 -31.55 -7.82 -18.50
CA PHE A 222 -31.19 -8.06 -17.10
C PHE A 222 -31.74 -9.42 -16.68
N GLN A 223 -30.86 -10.34 -16.31
CA GLN A 223 -31.17 -11.42 -15.37
C GLN A 223 -30.26 -11.18 -14.17
N MET A 224 -30.87 -10.79 -13.05
CA MET A 224 -30.20 -10.75 -11.75
C MET A 224 -29.95 -12.20 -11.33
N ASP A 225 -28.68 -12.56 -11.14
CA ASP A 225 -28.30 -13.80 -10.48
C ASP A 225 -28.32 -13.54 -8.97
N GLU A 226 -29.28 -14.16 -8.27
CA GLU A 226 -29.42 -14.11 -6.81
C GLU A 226 -28.38 -15.03 -6.16
N SER A 227 -27.10 -14.69 -6.25
CA SER A 227 -26.11 -15.24 -5.32
C SER A 227 -26.04 -14.30 -4.11
N VAL A 228 -26.45 -14.79 -2.95
CA VAL A 228 -26.37 -14.10 -1.65
C VAL A 228 -24.97 -13.48 -1.50
N GLU A 229 -24.87 -12.15 -1.50
CA GLU A 229 -23.63 -11.44 -1.19
C GLU A 229 -23.20 -11.85 0.22
N GLU A 230 -22.15 -12.68 0.32
CA GLU A 230 -21.48 -12.93 1.61
C GLU A 230 -21.07 -11.58 2.20
N ASP A 231 -21.60 -11.24 3.38
CA ASP A 231 -21.39 -9.99 4.13
C ASP A 231 -20.01 -9.36 3.89
N TYR A 232 -19.94 -8.44 2.92
CA TYR A 232 -18.74 -7.65 2.66
C TYR A 232 -18.58 -6.68 3.84
N ASN A 233 -17.62 -6.95 4.72
CA ASN A 233 -17.19 -5.98 5.72
C ASN A 233 -16.15 -5.06 5.07
N PRO A 234 -16.49 -3.81 4.74
CA PRO A 234 -15.58 -2.90 4.07
C PRO A 234 -14.40 -2.53 4.96
N ILE A 235 -13.31 -2.09 4.32
CA ILE A 235 -12.20 -1.42 5.01
C ILE A 235 -12.75 -0.08 5.51
N CYS A 236 -12.45 0.27 6.76
CA CYS A 236 -13.00 1.46 7.42
C CYS A 236 -12.19 2.72 7.09
N TYR A 237 -12.02 3.01 5.78
CA TYR A 237 -11.36 4.24 5.33
C TYR A 237 -12.08 5.50 5.80
N SER A 238 -11.33 6.58 5.97
CA SER A 238 -11.87 7.90 6.26
C SER A 238 -12.64 8.43 5.05
N ASP A 239 -13.80 9.04 5.30
CA ASP A 239 -14.50 9.79 4.26
C ASP A 239 -13.66 10.99 3.81
N ILE A 240 -13.34 11.04 2.51
CA ILE A 240 -12.62 12.17 1.90
C ILE A 240 -13.65 13.25 1.52
N PRO A 241 -13.67 14.40 2.20
CA PRO A 241 -14.68 15.42 1.95
C PRO A 241 -14.52 16.06 0.57
N ALA A 242 -15.59 16.02 -0.23
CA ALA A 242 -15.65 16.72 -1.52
C ALA A 242 -15.62 18.25 -1.38
N ARG A 243 -15.90 18.78 -0.18
CA ARG A 243 -15.86 20.21 0.13
C ARG A 243 -15.60 20.44 1.63
N ASP A 244 -14.91 21.52 1.93
CA ASP A 244 -14.74 22.08 3.26
C ASP A 244 -16.09 22.37 3.92
N SER A 245 -16.33 21.77 5.09
CA SER A 245 -17.55 21.98 5.87
C SER A 245 -17.77 23.44 6.28
N ARG A 246 -16.71 24.25 6.37
CA ARG A 246 -16.77 25.69 6.66
C ARG A 246 -17.53 26.47 5.60
N ILE A 247 -17.62 25.95 4.37
CA ILE A 247 -18.37 26.58 3.27
C ILE A 247 -19.87 26.69 3.58
N ASN A 248 -20.41 25.79 4.41
CA ASN A 248 -21.83 25.80 4.79
C ASN A 248 -22.19 26.96 5.73
N ARG A 249 -21.19 27.70 6.25
CA ARG A 249 -21.42 28.92 7.05
C ARG A 249 -21.83 30.12 6.19
N PHE A 250 -21.57 30.05 4.89
CA PHE A 250 -21.91 31.11 3.95
C PHE A 250 -23.35 30.91 3.45
N LYS A 251 -24.09 32.03 3.33
CA LYS A 251 -25.47 32.02 2.83
C LYS A 251 -25.54 31.69 1.33
N GLU A 252 -24.51 32.06 0.59
CA GLU A 252 -24.36 31.80 -0.84
C GLU A 252 -22.97 31.24 -1.09
N ILE A 253 -22.88 30.20 -1.91
CA ILE A 253 -21.62 29.56 -2.31
C ILE A 253 -21.27 30.09 -3.70
N THR A 254 -20.15 30.80 -3.82
CA THR A 254 -19.72 31.36 -5.10
C THR A 254 -18.84 30.38 -5.89
N PRO A 255 -18.80 30.47 -7.24
CA PRO A 255 -17.87 29.67 -8.05
C PRO A 255 -16.39 29.89 -7.66
N GLU A 256 -16.02 31.10 -7.25
CA GLU A 256 -14.68 31.45 -6.77
C GLU A 256 -14.30 30.63 -5.52
N MET A 257 -15.21 30.51 -4.55
CA MET A 257 -14.98 29.71 -3.34
C MET A 257 -14.79 28.23 -3.68
N LEU A 258 -15.64 27.69 -4.57
CA LEU A 258 -15.51 26.30 -5.01
C LEU A 258 -14.20 26.07 -5.76
N THR A 259 -13.78 27.01 -6.60
CA THR A 259 -12.53 26.96 -7.34
C THR A 259 -11.34 26.99 -6.39
N SER A 260 -11.33 27.90 -5.42
CA SER A 260 -10.26 27.99 -4.42
C SER A 260 -10.10 26.68 -3.63
N MET A 261 -11.21 26.03 -3.26
CA MET A 261 -11.16 24.74 -2.57
C MET A 261 -10.74 23.59 -3.49
N HIS A 262 -11.02 23.67 -4.79
CA HIS A 262 -10.54 22.69 -5.74
C HIS A 262 -9.01 22.79 -5.95
N MET A 263 -8.48 24.02 -5.90
CA MET A 263 -7.05 24.30 -6.09
C MET A 263 -6.23 23.98 -4.83
N ASP A 264 -6.74 24.25 -3.63
CA ASP A 264 -6.07 23.93 -2.36
C ASP A 264 -6.86 22.93 -1.52
N THR A 265 -6.40 21.67 -1.53
CA THR A 265 -7.01 20.56 -0.78
C THR A 265 -6.52 20.46 0.67
N SER A 266 -5.87 21.49 1.21
CA SER A 266 -5.44 21.53 2.61
C SER A 266 -6.57 21.27 3.61
N TYR A 267 -7.80 21.68 3.28
CA TYR A 267 -8.97 21.40 4.12
C TYR A 267 -9.32 19.90 4.19
N VAL A 268 -8.98 19.12 3.16
CA VAL A 268 -9.21 17.67 3.13
C VAL A 268 -8.33 17.01 4.18
N LEU A 269 -7.02 17.32 4.17
CA LEU A 269 -6.07 16.78 5.14
C LEU A 269 -6.46 17.17 6.57
N GLU A 270 -6.90 18.41 6.77
CA GLU A 270 -7.39 18.87 8.07
C GLU A 270 -8.61 18.05 8.52
N SER A 271 -9.64 17.95 7.68
CA SER A 271 -10.87 17.23 8.01
C SER A 271 -10.64 15.74 8.28
N VAL A 272 -9.79 15.08 7.49
CA VAL A 272 -9.46 13.66 7.70
C VAL A 272 -8.64 13.51 9.00
N SER A 273 -7.68 14.39 9.26
CA SER A 273 -6.90 14.36 10.50
C SER A 273 -7.76 14.57 11.76
N GLU A 274 -8.79 15.42 11.69
CA GLU A 274 -9.73 15.64 12.79
C GLU A 274 -10.52 14.38 13.14
N ASN A 275 -10.80 13.48 12.19
CA ASN A 275 -11.48 12.21 12.47
C ASN A 275 -10.68 11.31 13.42
N TYR A 276 -9.35 11.41 13.40
CA TYR A 276 -8.47 10.68 14.30
C TYR A 276 -8.38 11.30 15.70
N GLU A 277 -8.61 12.61 15.83
CA GLU A 277 -8.58 13.33 17.10
C GLU A 277 -9.93 13.35 17.83
N ALA A 278 -11.04 13.41 17.08
CA ALA A 278 -12.31 13.92 17.59
C ALA A 278 -13.17 12.92 18.38
N ASN A 279 -12.72 11.68 18.60
CA ASN A 279 -13.43 10.63 19.36
C ASN A 279 -14.93 10.49 18.97
N ARG A 280 -15.30 10.84 17.73
CA ARG A 280 -16.71 10.95 17.32
C ARG A 280 -17.41 9.60 17.27
N ASP A 281 -16.62 8.56 17.02
CA ASP A 281 -17.05 7.17 16.95
C ASP A 281 -16.46 6.32 18.09
N GLY A 282 -16.03 6.97 19.18
CA GLY A 282 -15.43 6.29 20.33
C GLY A 282 -13.98 5.87 20.12
N TYR A 283 -13.37 6.27 19.00
CA TYR A 283 -11.97 6.01 18.68
C TYR A 283 -11.15 7.30 18.68
N LYS A 284 -10.04 7.32 19.41
CA LYS A 284 -9.09 8.44 19.45
C LYS A 284 -7.66 7.94 19.32
N ALA A 285 -6.95 8.44 18.33
CA ALA A 285 -5.53 8.17 18.13
C ALA A 285 -4.68 9.26 18.80
N GLN A 286 -3.53 8.88 19.35
CA GLN A 286 -2.66 9.80 20.10
C GLN A 286 -1.16 9.48 20.04
N GLU A 287 -0.76 8.36 19.43
CA GLU A 287 0.64 7.98 19.29
C GLU A 287 1.45 9.02 18.48
N PHE A 288 0.94 9.49 17.35
CA PHE A 288 1.52 10.60 16.62
C PHE A 288 1.07 11.95 17.20
N LYS A 289 2.07 12.77 17.57
CA LYS A 289 1.85 14.17 17.95
C LYS A 289 1.35 15.01 16.77
N ASN A 290 1.83 14.72 15.57
CA ASN A 290 1.42 15.38 14.34
C ASN A 290 0.28 14.59 13.69
N LYS A 291 -0.94 15.09 13.80
CA LYS A 291 -2.16 14.39 13.37
C LYS A 291 -2.18 14.03 11.88
N TYR A 292 -1.45 14.76 11.03
CA TYR A 292 -1.38 14.43 9.60
C TYR A 292 -0.60 13.13 9.33
N MET A 293 0.18 12.63 10.30
CA MET A 293 0.82 11.31 10.19
C MET A 293 -0.20 10.18 10.10
N TYR A 294 -1.39 10.30 10.72
CA TYR A 294 -2.45 9.31 10.55
C TYR A 294 -3.01 9.30 9.13
N VAL A 295 -3.15 10.48 8.52
CA VAL A 295 -3.60 10.61 7.13
C VAL A 295 -2.55 10.04 6.17
N LEU A 296 -1.26 10.28 6.44
CA LEU A 296 -0.16 9.70 5.67
C LEU A 296 -0.07 8.18 5.87
N GLY A 297 -0.31 7.69 7.08
CA GLY A 297 -0.42 6.27 7.37
C GLY A 297 -1.58 5.62 6.61
N GLU A 298 -2.72 6.30 6.49
CA GLU A 298 -3.86 5.80 5.71
C GLU A 298 -3.55 5.74 4.20
N LEU A 299 -2.77 6.71 3.69
CA LEU A 299 -2.21 6.66 2.33
C LEU A 299 -1.29 5.44 2.16
N GLN A 300 -0.36 5.19 3.08
CA GLN A 300 0.51 4.00 3.04
C GLN A 300 -0.30 2.70 3.15
N TYR A 301 -1.29 2.65 4.05
CA TYR A 301 -2.15 1.48 4.26
C TYR A 301 -2.89 1.10 2.98
N SER A 302 -3.51 2.08 2.33
CA SER A 302 -4.22 1.87 1.06
C SER A 302 -3.27 1.46 -0.09
N PHE A 303 -2.06 2.03 -0.14
CA PHE A 303 -1.02 1.60 -1.08
C PHE A 303 -0.64 0.13 -0.91
N ILE A 304 -0.35 -0.31 0.33
CA ILE A 304 0.05 -1.68 0.63
C ILE A 304 -1.08 -2.68 0.31
N LEU A 305 -2.32 -2.34 0.61
CA LEU A 305 -3.46 -3.22 0.30
C LEU A 305 -3.74 -3.34 -1.20
N PHE A 306 -3.55 -2.26 -1.96
CA PHE A 306 -3.55 -2.36 -3.41
C PHE A 306 -2.39 -3.25 -3.89
N LEU A 307 -1.17 -2.99 -3.44
CA LEU A 307 0.04 -3.69 -3.87
C LEU A 307 0.00 -5.19 -3.58
N LEU A 308 -0.35 -5.57 -2.35
CA LEU A 308 -0.26 -6.96 -1.89
C LEU A 308 -1.56 -7.74 -2.05
N CYS A 309 -2.73 -7.09 -2.04
CA CYS A 309 -4.03 -7.74 -2.11
C CYS A 309 -4.85 -7.37 -3.37
N PHE A 310 -4.34 -6.55 -4.28
CA PHE A 310 -5.09 -6.08 -5.45
C PHE A 310 -6.47 -5.52 -5.08
N ASN A 311 -6.55 -4.82 -3.95
CA ASN A 311 -7.79 -4.20 -3.51
C ASN A 311 -8.00 -2.88 -4.26
N PHE A 312 -9.00 -2.82 -5.14
CA PHE A 312 -9.27 -1.62 -5.95
C PHE A 312 -9.91 -0.49 -5.17
N GLU A 313 -10.70 -0.79 -4.14
CA GLU A 313 -11.20 0.23 -3.21
C GLU A 313 -10.03 0.98 -2.55
N SER A 314 -9.00 0.24 -2.13
CA SER A 314 -7.74 0.79 -1.63
C SER A 314 -7.00 1.61 -2.69
N LEU A 315 -6.97 1.19 -3.97
CA LEU A 315 -6.36 1.99 -5.03
C LEU A 315 -7.08 3.32 -5.23
N GLU A 316 -8.41 3.31 -5.31
CA GLU A 316 -9.20 4.53 -5.50
C GLU A 316 -9.08 5.47 -4.29
N HIS A 317 -9.02 4.90 -3.09
CA HIS A 317 -8.74 5.67 -1.88
C HIS A 317 -7.35 6.29 -1.89
N TYR A 318 -6.34 5.51 -2.26
CA TYR A 318 -4.95 5.97 -2.43
C TYR A 318 -4.86 7.13 -3.42
N LYS A 319 -5.49 7.03 -4.60
CA LYS A 319 -5.52 8.09 -5.61
C LYS A 319 -6.10 9.40 -5.05
N LYS A 320 -7.23 9.30 -4.32
CA LYS A 320 -7.88 10.48 -3.71
C LYS A 320 -7.02 11.13 -2.64
N LEU A 321 -6.41 10.35 -1.75
CA LEU A 321 -5.50 10.89 -0.72
C LEU A 321 -4.22 11.46 -1.34
N LEU A 322 -3.65 10.78 -2.34
CA LEU A 322 -2.47 11.26 -3.06
C LEU A 322 -2.73 12.62 -3.69
N ARG A 323 -3.85 12.76 -4.42
CA ARG A 323 -4.28 14.05 -4.97
C ARG A 323 -4.45 15.09 -3.87
N ALA A 324 -5.07 14.73 -2.75
CA ALA A 324 -5.30 15.64 -1.63
C ALA A 324 -3.99 16.12 -0.99
N PHE A 325 -2.96 15.28 -0.89
CA PHE A 325 -1.64 15.72 -0.43
C PHE A 325 -0.96 16.62 -1.47
N CYS A 326 -0.95 16.21 -2.73
CA CYS A 326 -0.29 16.92 -3.82
C CYS A 326 -0.91 18.26 -4.21
N ASN A 327 -2.10 18.60 -3.70
CA ASN A 327 -2.75 19.90 -3.90
C ASN A 327 -2.93 20.67 -2.57
N ALA A 328 -2.32 20.21 -1.45
CA ALA A 328 -2.48 20.85 -0.14
C ALA A 328 -1.39 21.90 0.15
N GLU A 329 -1.32 22.94 -0.67
CA GLU A 329 -0.29 23.99 -0.58
C GLU A 329 -0.18 24.60 0.82
N SER A 330 -1.29 25.08 1.38
CA SER A 330 -1.30 25.71 2.70
C SER A 330 -0.80 24.80 3.82
N THR A 331 -1.08 23.49 3.75
CA THR A 331 -0.62 22.50 4.74
C THR A 331 0.85 22.14 4.53
N ILE A 332 1.28 21.96 3.29
CA ILE A 332 2.69 21.66 2.92
C ILE A 332 3.62 22.76 3.41
N ILE A 333 3.30 24.03 3.17
CA ILE A 333 4.14 25.17 3.59
C ILE A 333 4.29 25.22 5.12
N LYS A 334 3.24 24.83 5.87
CA LYS A 334 3.20 24.99 7.33
C LYS A 334 3.79 23.82 8.11
N ASN A 335 3.91 22.62 7.52
CA ASN A 335 4.21 21.40 8.26
C ASN A 335 5.45 20.67 7.73
N GLN A 336 6.61 21.07 8.25
CA GLN A 336 7.91 20.53 7.81
C GLN A 336 8.04 19.01 8.00
N GLU A 337 7.61 18.50 9.15
CA GLU A 337 7.67 17.06 9.45
C GLU A 337 6.83 16.25 8.45
N LEU A 338 5.62 16.72 8.14
CA LEU A 338 4.75 16.09 7.16
C LEU A 338 5.38 16.08 5.77
N VAL A 339 5.94 17.20 5.32
CA VAL A 339 6.53 17.29 3.97
C VAL A 339 7.70 16.34 3.81
N LEU A 340 8.61 16.29 4.79
CA LEU A 340 9.76 15.37 4.74
C LEU A 340 9.31 13.90 4.71
N ARG A 341 8.33 13.53 5.54
CA ARG A 341 7.77 12.17 5.57
C ARG A 341 7.02 11.81 4.30
N PHE A 342 6.23 12.75 3.77
CA PHE A 342 5.45 12.55 2.56
C PHE A 342 6.33 12.38 1.32
N LEU A 343 7.35 13.23 1.14
CA LEU A 343 8.30 13.09 0.02
C LEU A 343 9.06 11.76 0.06
N ASN A 344 9.48 11.33 1.25
CA ASN A 344 10.12 10.02 1.41
C ASN A 344 9.15 8.86 1.14
N THR A 345 7.88 8.99 1.55
CA THR A 345 6.81 8.03 1.24
C THR A 345 6.60 7.93 -0.27
N LEU A 346 6.49 9.07 -0.97
CA LEU A 346 6.35 9.10 -2.43
C LEU A 346 7.54 8.47 -3.14
N LYS A 347 8.76 8.72 -2.66
CA LYS A 347 9.98 8.14 -3.24
C LYS A 347 9.87 6.61 -3.28
N TYR A 348 9.54 5.99 -2.15
CA TYR A 348 9.39 4.53 -2.10
C TYR A 348 8.16 4.04 -2.87
N HIS A 349 7.04 4.77 -2.82
CA HIS A 349 5.86 4.42 -3.61
C HIS A 349 6.21 4.38 -5.09
N VAL A 350 6.94 5.37 -5.62
CA VAL A 350 7.41 5.43 -7.02
C VAL A 350 8.38 4.29 -7.35
N GLU A 351 9.32 3.98 -6.46
CA GLU A 351 10.28 2.89 -6.68
C GLU A 351 9.58 1.52 -6.79
N ILE A 352 8.55 1.31 -5.95
CA ILE A 352 7.77 0.07 -5.87
C ILE A 352 6.66 0.01 -6.91
N TRP A 353 6.13 1.15 -7.35
CA TRP A 353 5.07 1.20 -8.34
C TRP A 353 5.49 0.47 -9.61
N ASP A 354 4.55 -0.22 -10.24
CA ASP A 354 4.85 -1.04 -11.41
C ASP A 354 5.25 -0.18 -12.63
N GLU A 355 6.29 -0.60 -13.35
CA GLU A 355 6.80 0.05 -14.57
C GLU A 355 5.89 -0.10 -15.78
N GLU A 356 4.95 -1.05 -15.76
CA GLU A 356 3.96 -1.19 -16.82
C GLU A 356 2.94 -0.02 -16.86
N HIS A 357 3.03 0.92 -15.92
CA HIS A 357 2.37 2.22 -16.04
C HIS A 357 3.10 3.07 -17.06
N ASP A 358 2.44 3.23 -18.20
CA ASP A 358 2.81 4.24 -19.16
C ASP A 358 2.47 5.62 -18.57
N VAL A 359 3.40 6.19 -17.80
CA VAL A 359 3.32 7.58 -17.30
C VAL A 359 3.22 8.61 -18.44
N TYR A 360 3.38 8.18 -19.70
CA TYR A 360 3.13 8.99 -20.88
C TYR A 360 1.67 8.91 -21.34
N GLN A 361 0.81 8.12 -20.68
CA GLN A 361 -0.62 8.13 -20.90
C GLN A 361 -1.21 9.48 -20.51
N LYS A 362 -2.13 9.93 -21.36
CA LYS A 362 -2.97 11.09 -21.06
C LYS A 362 -3.78 10.81 -19.80
N ASP A 363 -3.87 11.81 -18.92
CA ASP A 363 -4.66 11.77 -17.69
C ASP A 363 -4.17 10.75 -16.64
N ASP A 364 -2.87 10.37 -16.66
CA ASP A 364 -2.29 9.51 -15.62
C ASP A 364 -2.31 10.20 -14.24
N PHE A 365 -2.96 9.56 -13.26
CA PHE A 365 -3.20 10.19 -11.96
C PHE A 365 -1.90 10.48 -11.19
N LEU A 366 -0.85 9.70 -11.39
CA LEU A 366 0.42 9.83 -10.69
C LEU A 366 1.19 11.03 -11.23
N THR A 367 1.30 11.17 -12.55
CA THR A 367 1.95 12.34 -13.17
C THR A 367 1.21 13.64 -12.87
N HIS A 368 -0.13 13.64 -12.88
CA HIS A 368 -0.91 14.81 -12.50
C HIS A 368 -0.67 15.21 -11.04
N SER A 369 -0.71 14.23 -10.12
CA SER A 369 -0.49 14.51 -8.70
C SER A 369 0.95 15.01 -8.44
N LEU A 370 1.96 14.35 -9.00
CA LEU A 370 3.35 14.78 -8.83
C LEU A 370 3.65 16.11 -9.51
N GLY A 371 2.97 16.43 -10.63
CA GLY A 371 3.00 17.74 -11.27
C GLY A 371 2.47 18.84 -10.34
N SER A 372 1.28 18.68 -9.75
CA SER A 372 0.74 19.65 -8.78
C SER A 372 1.66 19.84 -7.57
N LEU A 373 2.22 18.75 -7.04
CA LEU A 373 3.18 18.85 -5.93
C LEU A 373 4.44 19.62 -6.33
N ARG A 374 4.95 19.40 -7.55
CA ARG A 374 6.08 20.13 -8.08
C ARG A 374 5.79 21.63 -8.16
N GLU A 375 4.64 22.01 -8.72
CA GLU A 375 4.23 23.43 -8.81
C GLU A 375 4.28 24.09 -7.43
N ILE A 376 3.68 23.45 -6.42
CA ILE A 376 3.73 23.93 -5.02
C ILE A 376 5.18 24.12 -4.53
N ILE A 377 6.06 23.16 -4.79
CA ILE A 377 7.47 23.20 -4.33
C ILE A 377 8.26 24.30 -5.04
N VAL A 378 8.06 24.47 -6.35
CA VAL A 378 8.76 25.47 -7.16
C VAL A 378 8.28 26.88 -6.82
N ASP A 379 6.97 27.08 -6.71
CA ASP A 379 6.38 28.40 -6.42
C ASP A 379 6.72 28.88 -5.00
N ASN A 380 6.98 27.95 -4.08
CA ASN A 380 7.30 28.21 -2.68
C ASN A 380 8.75 27.83 -2.31
N GLU A 381 9.70 27.91 -3.25
CA GLU A 381 11.09 27.43 -3.08
C GLU A 381 11.77 27.96 -1.80
N LYS A 382 11.49 29.21 -1.41
CA LYS A 382 12.07 29.83 -0.21
C LYS A 382 11.54 29.22 1.09
N ASP A 383 10.24 28.97 1.15
CA ASP A 383 9.61 28.40 2.35
C ASP A 383 9.85 26.90 2.46
N LEU A 384 10.12 26.23 1.33
CA LEU A 384 10.34 24.79 1.21
C LEU A 384 11.80 24.40 0.97
N GLU A 385 12.76 25.30 1.20
CA GLU A 385 14.19 25.02 1.00
C GLU A 385 14.68 23.81 1.83
N TYR A 386 14.07 23.60 3.01
CA TYR A 386 14.42 22.51 3.93
C TYR A 386 14.18 21.11 3.36
N CYS A 387 13.26 20.93 2.40
CA CYS A 387 12.92 19.63 1.82
C CYS A 387 13.52 19.40 0.43
N ARG A 388 14.39 20.32 -0.04
CA ARG A 388 15.02 20.26 -1.38
C ARG A 388 15.74 18.93 -1.63
N ASN A 389 16.38 18.37 -0.60
CA ASN A 389 17.12 17.12 -0.74
C ASN A 389 16.17 15.92 -0.92
N GLU A 390 15.09 15.86 -0.14
CA GLU A 390 14.06 14.83 -0.20
C GLU A 390 13.31 14.89 -1.53
N TYR A 391 12.97 16.10 -2.00
CA TYR A 391 12.36 16.29 -3.31
C TYR A 391 13.30 15.84 -4.45
N LYS A 392 14.59 16.16 -4.36
CA LYS A 392 15.59 15.68 -5.34
C LYS A 392 15.73 14.16 -5.34
N GLN A 393 15.62 13.51 -4.18
CA GLN A 393 15.63 12.04 -4.11
C GLN A 393 14.39 11.46 -4.82
N LEU A 394 13.21 12.03 -4.58
CA LEU A 394 11.98 11.65 -5.28
C LEU A 394 12.12 11.82 -6.80
N ASP A 395 12.60 12.97 -7.29
CA ASP A 395 12.82 13.20 -8.72
C ASP A 395 13.83 12.22 -9.32
N ASN A 396 14.94 11.94 -8.63
CA ASN A 396 15.91 10.94 -9.07
C ASN A 396 15.29 9.55 -9.18
N SER A 397 14.49 9.12 -8.19
CA SER A 397 13.81 7.83 -8.22
C SER A 397 12.79 7.77 -9.36
N PHE A 398 12.01 8.84 -9.56
CA PHE A 398 11.07 8.95 -10.68
C PHE A 398 11.77 8.87 -12.04
N LYS A 399 12.88 9.61 -12.21
CA LYS A 399 13.69 9.60 -13.43
C LYS A 399 14.36 8.26 -13.69
N LEU A 400 14.87 7.60 -12.65
CA LEU A 400 15.46 6.27 -12.77
C LEU A 400 14.42 5.22 -13.16
N LYS A 401 13.17 5.38 -12.70
CA LYS A 401 12.05 4.46 -12.97
C LYS A 401 11.45 4.68 -14.36
N PHE A 402 11.12 5.91 -14.71
CA PHE A 402 10.33 6.22 -15.90
C PHE A 402 11.11 6.87 -17.05
N GLY A 403 12.37 7.27 -16.81
CA GLY A 403 13.23 7.90 -17.81
C GLY A 403 13.00 9.40 -18.04
N ILE A 404 12.06 10.02 -17.31
CA ILE A 404 11.70 11.43 -17.37
C ILE A 404 11.82 12.09 -15.99
N SER A 405 12.20 13.37 -15.93
CA SER A 405 12.21 14.11 -14.66
C SER A 405 10.81 14.63 -14.33
N LEU A 406 10.56 14.90 -13.06
CA LEU A 406 9.39 15.66 -12.63
C LEU A 406 9.33 17.04 -13.29
N ASP A 407 10.48 17.64 -13.62
CA ASP A 407 10.56 18.89 -14.37
C ASP A 407 10.00 18.82 -15.79
N ASP A 408 9.95 17.62 -16.37
CA ASP A 408 9.49 17.40 -17.74
C ASP A 408 7.98 17.09 -17.82
N LEU A 409 7.29 16.93 -16.69
CA LEU A 409 5.87 16.55 -16.65
C LEU A 409 4.94 17.59 -17.29
N ASP A 410 5.27 18.88 -17.16
CA ASP A 410 4.49 19.97 -17.76
C ASP A 410 4.45 19.84 -19.29
N ALA A 411 5.52 19.35 -19.91
CA ALA A 411 5.55 19.10 -21.35
C ALA A 411 4.64 17.93 -21.74
N ILE A 412 4.57 16.88 -20.93
CA ILE A 412 3.71 15.71 -21.20
C ILE A 412 2.24 16.09 -21.06
N ASN A 413 1.88 16.82 -20.00
CA ASN A 413 0.49 17.21 -19.73
C ASN A 413 -0.02 18.27 -20.74
N ASN A 414 0.85 19.17 -21.22
CA ASN A 414 0.46 20.24 -22.15
C ASN A 414 0.52 19.86 -23.64
N ASN A 415 1.29 18.82 -24.04
CA ASN A 415 1.46 18.45 -25.45
C ASN A 415 0.27 17.72 -26.10
N TYR A 416 -0.83 17.48 -25.37
CA TYR A 416 -2.06 16.87 -25.91
C TYR A 416 -3.25 17.83 -26.03
N VAL A 417 -3.00 19.14 -25.95
CA VAL A 417 -3.96 20.19 -26.31
C VAL A 417 -3.65 20.70 -27.72
N GLN A 418 -3.86 19.86 -28.74
CA GLN A 418 -4.03 20.28 -30.13
C GLN A 418 -5.15 19.49 -30.81
#